data_AF-A0A3B0YFV1-F1
#
_entry.id   AF-A0A3B0YFV1-F1
#
_cell.length_a   1.000
_cell.length_b   1.000
_cell.length_c   1.000
_cell.angle_alpha   90.00
_cell.angle_beta   90.00
_cell.angle_gamma   90.00
#
_symmetry.space_group_name_H-M   'P 1'
#
loop_
_entity.id
_entity.type
_entity.pdbx_description
1 polymer ?
#
loop_
_entity_poly.entity_id
_entity_poly.type
_entity_poly.pdbx_seq_one_letter_code
_entity_poly.pdbx_strand_id
1 'polypeptide(L)'
;MRVNKLDKIGTSAWFWLALVILGLSLEGLALVYQYVLEYWPCVLCIHVRIWVVGLVVAAVAGLVLRQKRSGRIIAHALVLVVSLGLLERSWKLFAIERGFAVDGECNFDAGLPAWFALDQWFPAIFKVWEACGYTPELLFGVTMAEALLGLSSVLV
;
A
#
# COMPACT_ATOMS: atom_id res chain seq x y z
N MET A 1 14.82 -31.84 5.57
CA MET A 1 14.44 -30.44 5.92
C MET A 1 12.99 -30.20 5.52
N ARG A 2 12.14 -29.81 6.48
CA ARG A 2 10.68 -29.91 6.45
C ARG A 2 10.07 -28.65 5.81
N VAL A 3 9.91 -28.62 4.48
CA VAL A 3 9.34 -27.48 3.71
C VAL A 3 7.80 -27.53 3.60
N ASN A 4 7.15 -28.59 4.13
CA ASN A 4 5.74 -28.90 3.85
C ASN A 4 4.69 -27.87 4.34
N LYS A 5 5.00 -27.00 5.31
CA LYS A 5 4.03 -25.99 5.79
C LYS A 5 4.03 -24.72 4.95
N LEU A 6 5.21 -24.23 4.54
CA LEU A 6 5.33 -23.02 3.72
C LEU A 6 4.82 -23.24 2.29
N ASP A 7 5.08 -24.41 1.71
CA ASP A 7 4.52 -24.76 0.39
C ASP A 7 2.98 -24.87 0.41
N LYS A 8 2.36 -25.26 1.53
CA LYS A 8 0.89 -25.32 1.65
C LYS A 8 0.25 -23.93 1.67
N ILE A 9 0.90 -22.95 2.30
CA ILE A 9 0.39 -21.57 2.33
C ILE A 9 0.61 -20.91 0.95
N GLY A 10 1.80 -21.07 0.35
CA GLY A 10 2.11 -20.51 -0.97
C GLY A 10 1.31 -21.11 -2.14
N THR A 11 0.80 -22.35 -2.00
CA THR A 11 -0.09 -22.98 -2.99
C THR A 11 -1.57 -22.67 -2.77
N SER A 12 -1.93 -22.18 -1.58
CA SER A 12 -3.32 -21.90 -1.21
C SER A 12 -3.81 -20.66 -1.97
N ALA A 13 -4.79 -20.86 -2.85
CA ALA A 13 -5.45 -19.75 -3.55
C ALA A 13 -6.10 -18.76 -2.59
N TRP A 14 -6.56 -19.23 -1.42
CA TRP A 14 -7.17 -18.40 -0.39
C TRP A 14 -6.24 -17.36 0.19
N PHE A 15 -4.96 -17.68 0.36
CA PHE A 15 -3.96 -16.72 0.85
C PHE A 15 -3.81 -15.54 -0.13
N TRP A 16 -3.64 -15.86 -1.42
CA TRP A 16 -3.49 -14.84 -2.47
C TRP A 16 -4.78 -14.04 -2.67
N LEU A 17 -5.94 -14.68 -2.63
CA LEU A 17 -7.23 -13.99 -2.70
C LEU A 17 -7.47 -13.07 -1.50
N ALA A 18 -7.08 -13.48 -0.30
CA ALA A 18 -7.19 -12.63 0.89
C ALA A 18 -6.34 -11.36 0.75
N LEU A 19 -5.13 -11.44 0.20
CA LEU A 19 -4.30 -10.26 -0.07
C LEU A 19 -4.91 -9.33 -1.13
N VAL A 20 -5.49 -9.88 -2.20
CA VAL A 20 -6.21 -9.09 -3.21
C VAL A 20 -7.40 -8.37 -2.60
N ILE A 21 -8.24 -9.09 -1.85
CA ILE A 21 -9.41 -8.52 -1.18
C ILE A 21 -8.99 -7.44 -0.19
N LEU A 22 -7.93 -7.68 0.59
CA LEU A 22 -7.39 -6.71 1.52
C LEU A 22 -6.96 -5.42 0.82
N GLY A 23 -6.13 -5.52 -0.22
CA GLY A 23 -5.65 -4.35 -0.96
C GLY A 23 -6.77 -3.57 -1.64
N LEU A 24 -7.73 -4.26 -2.27
CA LEU A 24 -8.92 -3.62 -2.87
C LEU A 24 -9.80 -2.95 -1.81
N SER A 25 -9.92 -3.54 -0.62
CA SER A 25 -10.68 -2.93 0.47
C SER A 25 -10.01 -1.66 0.99
N LEU A 26 -8.67 -1.65 1.07
CA LEU A 26 -7.90 -0.46 1.46
C LEU A 26 -8.05 0.68 0.45
N GLU A 27 -7.92 0.40 -0.85
CA GLU A 27 -8.15 1.40 -1.92
C GLU A 27 -9.60 1.89 -1.92
N GLY A 28 -10.58 0.98 -1.76
CA GLY A 28 -11.99 1.33 -1.67
C GLY A 28 -12.29 2.24 -0.49
N LEU A 29 -11.77 1.93 0.69
CA LEU A 29 -11.88 2.79 1.88
C LEU A 29 -11.22 4.15 1.61
N ALA A 30 -10.02 4.17 1.04
CA ALA A 30 -9.33 5.42 0.74
C ALA A 30 -10.14 6.30 -0.22
N LEU A 31 -10.81 5.72 -1.22
CA LEU A 31 -11.69 6.45 -2.13
C LEU A 31 -12.94 6.99 -1.42
N VAL A 32 -13.50 6.25 -0.45
CA VAL A 32 -14.60 6.75 0.39
C VAL A 32 -14.15 7.97 1.20
N TYR A 33 -12.97 7.94 1.82
CA TYR A 33 -12.44 9.11 2.54
C TYR A 33 -12.23 10.31 1.60
N GLN A 34 -11.75 10.04 0.39
CA GLN A 34 -11.51 11.07 -0.61
C GLN A 34 -12.79 11.74 -1.12
N TYR A 35 -13.80 10.95 -1.50
CA TYR A 35 -14.99 11.47 -2.20
C TYR A 35 -16.20 11.72 -1.30
N VAL A 36 -16.30 11.02 -0.17
CA VAL A 36 -17.44 11.13 0.75
C VAL A 36 -17.11 12.01 1.94
N LEU A 37 -15.91 11.86 2.51
CA LEU A 37 -15.46 12.63 3.67
C LEU A 37 -14.63 13.86 3.28
N GLU A 38 -14.42 14.10 1.98
CA GLU A 38 -13.69 15.25 1.42
C GLU A 38 -12.25 15.39 1.96
N TYR A 39 -11.63 14.28 2.37
CA TYR A 39 -10.23 14.22 2.77
C TYR A 39 -9.35 13.93 1.56
N TRP A 40 -8.73 14.98 1.04
CA TRP A 40 -7.90 14.89 -0.14
C TRP A 40 -6.59 14.15 0.14
N PRO A 41 -5.91 13.57 -0.88
CA PRO A 41 -4.66 12.88 -0.66
C PRO A 41 -3.43 13.80 -0.77
N CYS A 42 -2.49 13.53 0.12
CA CYS A 42 -1.14 14.09 0.15
C CYS A 42 -0.14 13.29 -0.74
N VAL A 43 1.09 13.79 -0.97
CA VAL A 43 2.11 13.08 -1.77
C VAL A 43 2.42 11.68 -1.22
N LEU A 44 2.71 11.58 0.08
CA LEU A 44 2.98 10.28 0.71
C LEU A 44 1.77 9.35 0.66
N CYS A 45 0.57 9.90 0.76
CA CYS A 45 -0.69 9.17 0.67
C CYS A 45 -0.84 8.50 -0.72
N ILE A 46 -0.47 9.23 -1.78
CA ILE A 46 -0.42 8.69 -3.15
C ILE A 46 0.65 7.61 -3.29
N HIS A 47 1.85 7.80 -2.72
CA HIS A 47 2.87 6.75 -2.73
C HIS A 47 2.41 5.47 -2.04
N VAL A 48 1.74 5.59 -0.88
CA VAL A 48 1.14 4.44 -0.18
C VAL A 48 0.13 3.72 -1.06
N ARG A 49 -0.79 4.44 -1.71
CA ARG A 49 -1.76 3.84 -2.65
C ARG A 49 -1.08 3.10 -3.80
N ILE A 50 -0.01 3.67 -4.38
CA ILE A 50 0.76 3.00 -5.43
C ILE A 50 1.34 1.67 -4.91
N TRP A 51 1.85 1.63 -3.67
CA TRP A 51 2.32 0.38 -3.07
C TRP A 51 1.19 -0.61 -2.78
N VAL A 52 0.02 -0.15 -2.34
CA VAL A 52 -1.16 -1.02 -2.13
C VAL A 52 -1.65 -1.61 -3.45
N VAL A 53 -1.74 -0.83 -4.52
CA VAL A 53 -2.02 -1.34 -5.88
C VAL A 53 -0.93 -2.32 -6.32
N GLY A 54 0.34 -2.02 -6.04
CA GLY A 54 1.46 -2.94 -6.27
C GLY A 54 1.28 -4.28 -5.54
N LEU A 55 0.74 -4.26 -4.31
CA LEU A 55 0.45 -5.45 -3.51
C LEU A 55 -0.65 -6.29 -4.15
N VAL A 56 -1.72 -5.64 -4.62
CA VAL A 56 -2.81 -6.31 -5.36
C VAL A 56 -2.27 -6.97 -6.62
N VAL A 57 -1.46 -6.26 -7.42
CA VAL A 57 -0.84 -6.81 -8.64
C VAL A 57 0.08 -7.98 -8.31
N ALA A 58 0.92 -7.86 -7.28
CA ALA A 58 1.79 -8.93 -6.83
C ALA A 58 1.00 -10.16 -6.35
N ALA A 59 -0.10 -9.95 -5.65
CA ALA A 59 -0.96 -11.01 -5.16
C ALA A 59 -1.71 -11.73 -6.29
N VAL A 60 -2.21 -11.00 -7.29
CA VAL A 60 -2.82 -11.57 -8.50
C VAL A 60 -1.78 -12.38 -9.28
N ALA A 61 -0.56 -11.85 -9.47
CA ALA A 61 0.53 -12.57 -10.12
C ALA A 61 0.87 -13.87 -9.37
N GLY A 62 0.91 -13.82 -8.03
CA GLY A 62 1.10 -14.99 -7.17
C GLY A 62 -0.01 -16.03 -7.35
N LEU A 63 -1.27 -15.61 -7.43
CA LEU A 63 -2.41 -16.49 -7.68
C LEU A 63 -2.29 -17.24 -9.02
N VAL A 64 -1.86 -16.55 -10.08
CA VAL A 64 -1.66 -17.12 -11.43
C VAL A 64 -0.45 -18.06 -11.47
N LEU A 65 0.66 -17.68 -10.82
CA LEU A 65 1.93 -18.41 -10.87
C LEU A 65 2.08 -19.49 -9.78
N ARG A 66 1.08 -19.67 -8.90
CA ARG A 66 1.14 -20.57 -7.72
C ARG A 66 1.51 -22.02 -8.05
N GLN A 67 1.21 -22.49 -9.26
CA GLN A 67 1.45 -23.88 -9.66
C GLN A 67 2.95 -24.18 -9.84
N LYS A 68 3.76 -23.18 -10.22
CA LYS A 68 5.21 -23.34 -10.43
C LYS A 68 5.97 -22.99 -9.16
N ARG A 69 6.90 -23.85 -8.72
CA ARG A 69 7.73 -23.60 -7.52
C ARG A 69 8.56 -22.32 -7.63
N SER A 70 9.15 -22.06 -8.80
CA SER A 70 9.88 -20.82 -9.08
C SER A 70 8.95 -19.60 -9.03
N GLY A 71 7.74 -19.72 -9.61
CA GLY A 71 6.72 -18.68 -9.59
C GLY A 71 6.30 -18.28 -8.19
N ARG A 72 6.13 -19.25 -7.27
CA ARG A 72 5.83 -18.97 -5.85
C ARG A 72 6.94 -18.19 -5.16
N ILE A 73 8.19 -18.58 -5.35
CA ILE A 73 9.34 -17.89 -4.74
C ILE A 73 9.40 -16.44 -5.21
N ILE A 74 9.23 -16.22 -6.52
CA ILE A 74 9.23 -14.87 -7.11
C ILE A 74 8.04 -14.06 -6.58
N ALA A 75 6.85 -14.64 -6.51
CA ALA A 75 5.66 -13.93 -6.02
C ALA A 75 5.78 -13.56 -4.54
N HIS A 76 6.31 -14.44 -3.70
CA HIS A 76 6.56 -14.12 -2.29
C HIS A 76 7.64 -13.05 -2.13
N ALA A 77 8.72 -13.12 -2.92
CA ALA A 77 9.74 -12.07 -2.93
C ALA A 77 9.14 -10.72 -3.37
N LEU A 78 8.27 -10.72 -4.38
CA LEU A 78 7.59 -9.52 -4.86
C LEU A 78 6.67 -8.93 -3.78
N VAL A 79 5.84 -9.76 -3.14
CA VAL A 79 4.99 -9.32 -2.01
C VAL A 79 5.86 -8.73 -0.90
N LEU A 80 6.96 -9.38 -0.53
CA LEU A 80 7.84 -8.90 0.53
C LEU A 80 8.48 -7.54 0.19
N VAL A 81 8.97 -7.37 -1.05
CA VAL A 81 9.51 -6.09 -1.52
C VAL A 81 8.45 -4.98 -1.48
N VAL A 82 7.23 -5.29 -1.92
CA VAL A 82 6.12 -4.34 -1.88
C VAL A 82 5.71 -3.99 -0.45
N SER A 83 5.60 -4.98 0.44
CA SER A 83 5.28 -4.78 1.85
C SER A 83 6.33 -3.93 2.55
N LEU A 84 7.62 -4.13 2.25
CA LEU A 84 8.70 -3.30 2.78
C LEU A 84 8.61 -1.85 2.29
N GLY A 85 8.31 -1.64 1.00
CA GLY A 85 8.08 -0.29 0.46
C GLY A 85 6.87 0.39 1.09
N LEU A 86 5.78 -0.36 1.28
CA LEU A 86 4.58 0.12 1.99
C LEU A 86 4.89 0.49 3.44
N LEU A 87 5.69 -0.33 4.15
CA LEU A 87 6.09 -0.10 5.52
C LEU A 87 6.96 1.16 5.64
N GLU A 88 7.95 1.33 4.77
CA GLU A 88 8.81 2.52 4.75
C GLU A 88 8.00 3.80 4.55
N ARG A 89 7.04 3.79 3.60
CA ARG A 89 6.19 4.96 3.32
C ARG A 89 5.17 5.22 4.43
N SER A 90 4.59 4.17 5.02
CA SER A 90 3.67 4.30 6.15
C SER A 90 4.39 4.85 7.39
N TRP A 91 5.62 4.40 7.65
CA TRP A 91 6.47 4.92 8.71
C TRP A 91 6.77 6.41 8.52
N LYS A 92 7.13 6.83 7.30
CA LYS A 92 7.36 8.25 6.99
C LYS A 92 6.11 9.10 7.21
N LEU A 93 4.94 8.60 6.79
CA LEU A 93 3.67 9.29 7.02
C LEU A 93 3.39 9.47 8.52
N PHE A 94 3.55 8.40 9.30
CA PHE A 94 3.39 8.43 10.75
C PHE A 94 4.40 9.37 11.44
N ALA A 95 5.65 9.38 10.98
CA ALA A 95 6.69 10.25 11.52
C ALA A 95 6.38 11.73 11.27
N ILE A 96 5.83 12.08 10.11
CA ILE A 96 5.39 13.47 9.81
C ILE A 96 4.19 13.84 10.70
N GLU A 97 3.19 12.97 10.80
CA GLU A 97 2.00 13.22 11.63
C GLU A 97 2.33 13.44 13.11
N ARG A 98 3.29 12.68 13.65
CA ARG A 98 3.75 12.82 15.04
C ARG A 98 4.79 13.93 15.25
N GLY A 99 5.19 14.64 14.18
CA GLY A 99 6.19 15.71 14.24
C GLY A 99 7.62 15.22 14.46
N PHE A 100 7.91 13.94 14.23
CA PHE A 100 9.27 13.39 14.30
C PHE A 100 10.13 13.70 13.07
N ALA A 101 9.50 13.97 11.92
CA ALA A 101 10.17 14.32 10.66
C ALA A 101 9.82 15.75 10.24
N VAL A 102 10.84 16.54 9.89
CA VAL A 102 10.71 17.95 9.42
C VAL A 102 10.60 18.01 7.88
N ASP A 103 10.80 16.90 7.19
CA ASP A 103 10.69 16.77 5.73
C ASP A 103 9.24 16.58 5.28
N GLY A 104 8.34 17.45 5.75
CA GLY A 104 7.01 17.55 5.17
C GLY A 104 7.16 18.01 3.72
N GLU A 105 7.03 17.08 2.78
CA GLU A 105 7.04 17.40 1.35
C GLU A 105 5.81 18.27 1.05
N CYS A 106 6.01 19.60 1.11
CA CYS A 106 5.04 20.62 0.72
C CYS A 106 4.95 20.76 -0.80
N ASN A 107 5.43 19.75 -1.52
CA ASN A 107 5.43 19.69 -2.96
C ASN A 107 4.11 19.05 -3.42
N PHE A 108 3.50 19.57 -4.47
CA PHE A 108 2.28 18.99 -5.06
C PHE A 108 2.60 18.06 -6.23
N ASP A 109 3.87 17.93 -6.58
CA ASP A 109 4.35 16.94 -7.52
C ASP A 109 4.62 15.61 -6.79
N ALA A 110 4.04 14.52 -7.31
CA ALA A 110 4.26 13.18 -6.78
C ALA A 110 5.71 12.67 -7.03
N GLY A 111 6.51 13.39 -7.83
CA GLY A 111 7.90 13.05 -8.13
C GLY A 111 8.05 11.79 -8.96
N LEU A 112 6.99 11.40 -9.68
CA LEU A 112 6.97 10.19 -10.50
C LEU A 112 7.72 10.43 -11.81
N PRO A 113 8.49 9.45 -12.31
CA PRO A 113 9.18 9.60 -13.59
C PRO A 113 8.15 9.68 -14.73
N ALA A 114 8.49 10.38 -15.82
CA ALA A 114 7.57 10.62 -16.93
C ALA A 114 6.98 9.35 -17.58
N TRP A 115 7.66 8.20 -17.47
CA TRP A 115 7.16 6.90 -17.97
C TRP A 115 6.15 6.21 -17.03
N PHE A 116 5.99 6.70 -15.80
CA PHE A 116 5.09 6.18 -14.76
C PHE A 116 4.27 7.30 -14.10
N ALA A 117 3.80 8.25 -14.90
CA ALA A 117 3.00 9.41 -14.45
C ALA A 117 1.54 9.01 -14.16
N LEU A 118 1.32 8.21 -13.12
CA LEU A 118 -0.02 7.74 -12.69
C LEU A 118 -0.95 8.89 -12.30
N ASP A 119 -0.38 9.98 -11.78
CA ASP A 119 -1.05 11.22 -11.47
C ASP A 119 -1.68 11.87 -12.71
N GLN A 120 -1.05 11.73 -13.89
CA GLN A 120 -1.56 12.24 -15.16
C GLN A 120 -2.51 11.26 -15.86
N TRP A 121 -2.24 9.95 -15.77
CA TRP A 121 -3.08 8.93 -16.41
C TRP A 121 -4.41 8.75 -15.69
N PHE A 122 -4.40 8.78 -14.35
CA PHE A 122 -5.57 8.57 -13.50
C PHE A 122 -5.67 9.67 -12.42
N PRO A 123 -5.89 10.94 -12.82
CA PRO A 123 -5.89 12.09 -11.91
C PRO A 123 -7.02 12.04 -10.88
N ALA A 124 -8.11 11.32 -11.16
CA ALA A 124 -9.19 11.12 -10.20
C ALA A 124 -8.73 10.35 -8.95
N ILE A 125 -7.68 9.52 -9.05
CA ILE A 125 -7.26 8.63 -7.96
C ILE A 125 -5.89 9.03 -7.42
N PHE A 126 -4.97 9.47 -8.28
CA PHE A 126 -3.55 9.67 -7.94
C PHE A 126 -3.07 11.13 -7.98
N LYS A 127 -3.98 12.10 -8.14
CA LYS A 127 -3.60 13.51 -8.08
C LYS A 127 -3.46 13.97 -6.64
N VAL A 128 -2.38 14.70 -6.35
CA VAL A 128 -2.12 15.34 -5.07
C VAL A 128 -2.88 16.66 -4.99
N TRP A 129 -3.49 16.93 -3.84
CA TRP A 129 -4.32 18.12 -3.62
C TRP A 129 -3.98 18.87 -2.34
N GLU A 130 -3.33 18.20 -1.39
CA GLU A 130 -2.98 18.77 -0.08
C GLU A 130 -1.53 18.46 0.30
N ALA A 131 -0.97 19.29 1.19
CA ALA A 131 0.35 19.08 1.76
C ALA A 131 0.30 18.02 2.87
N CYS A 132 1.38 17.25 3.04
CA CYS A 132 1.49 16.29 4.14
C CYS A 132 1.52 17.00 5.50
N GLY A 133 0.67 16.59 6.44
CA GLY A 133 0.72 17.12 7.80
C GLY A 133 -0.24 16.44 8.79
N TYR A 134 -1.48 16.18 8.38
CA TYR A 134 -2.47 15.49 9.21
C TYR A 134 -3.04 14.29 8.45
N THR A 135 -3.43 13.23 9.16
CA THR A 135 -4.19 12.13 8.57
C THR A 135 -5.55 11.99 9.26
N PRO A 136 -6.60 11.56 8.54
CA PRO A 136 -7.91 11.38 9.15
C PRO A 136 -7.89 10.24 10.18
N GLU A 137 -8.72 10.38 11.20
CA GLU A 137 -8.98 9.29 12.14
C GLU A 137 -9.90 8.25 11.50
N LEU A 138 -9.57 6.96 11.68
CA LEU A 138 -10.39 5.85 11.19
C LEU A 138 -11.48 5.49 12.18
N LEU A 139 -11.08 4.97 13.35
CA LEU A 139 -11.95 4.42 14.38
C LEU A 139 -11.19 4.42 15.72
N PHE A 140 -11.90 4.65 16.82
CA PHE A 140 -11.36 4.61 18.19
C PHE A 140 -10.15 5.53 18.45
N GLY A 141 -10.01 6.63 17.70
CA GLY A 141 -8.88 7.56 17.84
C GLY A 141 -7.57 7.06 17.22
N VAL A 142 -7.62 6.02 16.39
CA VAL A 142 -6.47 5.53 15.61
C VAL A 142 -6.41 6.28 14.28
N THR A 143 -5.24 6.84 13.97
CA THR A 143 -5.04 7.58 12.71
C THR A 143 -4.84 6.65 11.53
N MET A 144 -5.08 7.14 10.31
CA MET A 144 -4.83 6.37 9.10
C MET A 144 -3.37 5.93 8.99
N ALA A 145 -2.43 6.80 9.37
CA ALA A 145 -1.02 6.45 9.36
C ALA A 145 -0.69 5.31 10.33
N GLU A 146 -1.26 5.33 11.54
CA GLU A 146 -1.07 4.26 12.53
C GLU A 146 -1.63 2.93 12.07
N ALA A 147 -2.83 2.93 11.49
CA ALA A 147 -3.46 1.72 10.96
C ALA A 147 -2.64 1.13 9.80
N LEU A 148 -2.17 1.98 8.88
CA LEU A 148 -1.33 1.55 7.76
C LEU A 148 0.03 1.03 8.22
N LEU A 149 0.63 1.67 9.22
CA LEU A 149 1.90 1.21 9.82
C LEU A 149 1.73 -0.17 10.47
N GLY A 150 0.69 -0.36 11.26
CA GLY A 150 0.39 -1.66 11.90
C GLY A 150 0.06 -2.75 10.87
N LEU A 151 -0.67 -2.42 9.81
CA LEU A 151 -1.00 -3.37 8.75
C LEU A 151 0.23 -3.76 7.93
N SER A 152 1.04 -2.78 7.52
CA SER A 152 2.27 -3.03 6.76
C SER A 152 3.30 -3.80 7.57
N SER A 153 3.40 -3.59 8.90
CA SER A 153 4.29 -4.37 9.76
C SER A 153 3.86 -5.84 9.89
N VAL A 154 2.57 -6.15 9.74
CA VAL A 154 2.06 -7.53 9.73
C VAL A 154 2.29 -8.22 8.37
N LEU A 155 2.43 -7.44 7.30
CA LEU A 155 2.63 -7.95 5.93
C LEU A 155 4.10 -8.25 5.57
N VAL A 156 5.06 -7.81 6.38
CA VAL A 156 6.51 -8.06 6.24
C VAL A 156 6.91 -9.27 7.05
#